data_AF-A0A4Q5LTX8-F1
#
_entry.id   AF-A0A4Q5LTX8-F1
#
_cell.length_a   1.000
_cell.length_b   1.000
_cell.length_c   1.000
_cell.angle_alpha   90.00
_cell.angle_beta   90.00
_cell.angle_gamma   90.00
#
_symmetry.space_group_name_H-M   'P 1'
#
loop_
_entity.id
_entity.type
_entity.pdbx_description
1 polymer ?
#
loop_
_entity_poly.entity_id
_entity_poly.type
_entity_poly.pdbx_seq_one_letter_code
_entity_poly.pdbx_strand_id
1 'polypeptide(L)' 'MSYVLVKVYCPHCETPKVKENGVTGNGKQNFYCKDCHK' A
#
# COMPACT_ATOMS: atom_id res chain seq x y z
N MET A 1 -17.79 9.73 16.48
CA MET A 1 -16.85 8.64 16.15
C MET A 1 -15.93 9.13 15.04
N SER A 2 -14.70 9.51 15.38
CA SER A 2 -13.72 9.97 14.38
C SER A 2 -12.98 8.76 13.83
N TYR A 3 -13.11 8.48 12.54
CA TYR A 3 -12.34 7.43 11.85
C TYR A 3 -11.05 8.03 11.28
N VAL A 4 -9.90 7.48 11.67
CA VAL A 4 -8.61 7.85 11.09
C VAL A 4 -8.40 6.98 9.84
N LEU A 5 -8.57 7.57 8.67
CA LEU A 5 -8.22 6.93 7.41
C LEU A 5 -6.70 7.00 7.23
N VAL A 6 -5.99 5.94 7.60
CA VAL A 6 -4.57 5.78 7.27
C VAL A 6 -4.46 5.50 5.77
N LYS A 7 -4.29 6.55 4.97
CA LYS A 7 -4.01 6.43 3.54
C LYS A 7 -2.55 6.06 3.34
N VAL A 8 -2.31 4.87 2.81
CA VAL A 8 -0.97 4.42 2.40
C VAL A 8 -0.69 4.99 1.02
N TYR A 9 0.39 5.76 0.92
CA TYR A 9 0.87 6.32 -0.34
C TYR A 9 2.04 5.51 -0.87
N CYS A 10 2.13 5.39 -2.20
CA CYS A 10 3.27 4.75 -2.82
C CYS A 10 4.53 5.62 -2.63
N PRO A 11 5.63 5.10 -2.09
CA PRO A 11 6.86 5.88 -1.91
C PRO A 11 7.56 6.23 -3.23
N HIS A 12 7.15 5.65 -4.36
CA HIS A 12 7.78 5.87 -5.67
C HIS A 12 7.11 6.95 -6.50
N CYS A 13 5.79 7.08 -6.42
CA CYS A 13 5.01 8.00 -7.24
C CYS A 13 3.95 8.77 -6.45
N GLU A 14 3.97 8.68 -5.12
CA GLU A 14 3.14 9.44 -4.18
C GLU A 14 1.62 9.29 -4.40
N THR A 15 1.20 8.30 -5.18
CA THR A 15 -0.21 7.99 -5.41
C THR A 15 -0.79 7.20 -4.24
N PRO A 16 -2.06 7.43 -3.87
CA PRO A 16 -2.77 6.60 -2.91
C PRO A 16 -3.26 5.27 -3.50
N LYS A 17 -3.00 4.98 -4.78
CA LYS A 17 -3.44 3.74 -5.45
C LYS A 17 -2.56 2.53 -5.12
N VAL A 18 -2.38 2.27 -3.83
CA VAL A 18 -1.66 1.11 -3.30
C VAL A 18 -2.67 0.08 -2.82
N LYS A 19 -2.48 -1.19 -3.19
CA LYS A 19 -3.27 -2.33 -2.71
C LYS A 19 -2.37 -3.33 -1.97
N GLU A 20 -2.96 -4.06 -1.05
CA GLU A 20 -2.31 -5.20 -0.42
C GLU A 20 -2.14 -6.35 -1.45
N ASN A 21 -0.95 -6.93 -1.50
CA ASN A 21 -0.56 -7.94 -2.49
C ASN A 21 0.01 -9.20 -1.82
N GLY A 22 -0.75 -9.75 -0.88
CA GLY A 22 -0.35 -10.91 -0.08
C GLY A 22 0.67 -10.59 1.00
N VAL A 23 1.15 -11.64 1.68
CA VAL A 23 2.12 -11.54 2.77
C VAL A 23 3.37 -12.31 2.35
N THR A 24 4.53 -11.74 2.59
CA THR A 24 5.82 -12.40 2.34
C THR A 24 6.02 -13.57 3.31
N GLY A 25 6.90 -14.52 2.97
CA GLY A 25 7.23 -15.64 3.86
C GLY A 25 7.76 -15.23 5.25
N ASN A 26 8.21 -13.99 5.39
CA ASN A 26 8.67 -13.39 6.65
C ASN A 26 7.56 -12.65 7.42
N GLY A 27 6.29 -12.80 7.01
CA GLY A 27 5.14 -12.18 7.68
C GLY A 27 4.93 -10.69 7.37
N LYS A 28 5.73 -10.08 6.49
CA LYS A 28 5.53 -8.68 6.08
C LYS A 28 4.43 -8.57 5.03
N GLN A 29 3.52 -7.62 5.21
CA GLN A 29 2.52 -7.25 4.23
C GLN A 29 3.22 -6.74 2.96
N ASN A 30 2.91 -7.35 1.83
CA ASN A 30 3.36 -6.84 0.53
C ASN A 30 2.33 -5.84 0.01
N PHE A 31 2.82 -4.79 -0.63
CA PHE A 31 2.00 -3.74 -1.22
C PHE A 31 2.31 -3.64 -2.70
N TYR A 32 1.31 -3.31 -3.50
CA TYR A 32 1.45 -3.12 -4.93
C TYR A 32 0.75 -1.82 -5.35
N CYS A 33 1.49 -0.96 -6.02
CA CYS A 33 1.00 0.28 -6.60
C CYS A 33 0.47 0.06 -8.02
N LYS A 34 -0.77 0.44 -8.27
CA LYS A 34 -1.39 0.32 -9.60
C LYS A 34 -0.90 1.34 -10.63
N ASP A 35 -0.28 2.44 -10.22
CA ASP A 35 0.18 3.47 -11.18
C ASP A 35 1.63 3.24 -11.62
N CYS A 36 2.55 2.91 -10.70
CA CYS A 36 3.96 2.65 -11.05
C CYS A 36 4.32 1.16 -11.11
N HIS A 37 3.37 0.28 -10.82
CA HIS A 37 3.49 -1.19 -10.89
C HIS A 37 4.60 -1.76 -9.99
N LYS A 38 4.86 -1.10 -8.86
CA LYS A 38 5.84 -1.50 -7.84
C LYS A 38 5.16 -2.00 -6.57
#